data_AF-A0A357R403-F1
#
_entry.id   AF-A0A357R403-F1
#
_cell.length_a   1.000
_cell.length_b   1.000
_cell.length_c   1.000
_cell.angle_alpha   90.00
_cell.angle_beta   90.00
_cell.angle_gamma   90.00
#
_symmetry.space_group_name_H-M   'P 1'
#
loop_
_entity.id
_entity.type
_entity.pdbx_description
1 polymer ?
#
loop_
_entity_poly.entity_id
_entity_poly.type
_entity_poly.pdbx_seq_one_letter_code
_entity_poly.pdbx_strand_id
1 'polypeptide(L)' 'QKRLYIINEYLETIRGTVYRQTLFAEFEKEIYARSEAGKPMTNEDFSALWLELNKKYYGPEMEVDDLIGMEWARIPHF' A
#
# COMPACT_ATOMS: atom_id res chain seq x y z
N GLN A 1 -20.97 -20.39 13.47
CA GLN A 1 -19.97 -19.41 13.92
C GLN A 1 -18.54 -19.79 13.53
N LYS A 2 -18.04 -21.01 13.85
CA LYS A 2 -16.66 -21.46 13.51
C LYS A 2 -16.27 -21.34 12.03
N ARG A 3 -17.17 -21.68 11.09
CA ARG A 3 -16.88 -21.60 9.64
C ARG A 3 -16.62 -20.17 9.15
N LEU A 4 -17.45 -19.21 9.55
CA LEU A 4 -17.27 -17.80 9.15
C LEU A 4 -15.97 -17.23 9.70
N TYR A 5 -15.64 -17.56 10.95
CA TYR A 5 -14.38 -17.17 11.58
C TYR A 5 -13.17 -17.64 10.76
N ILE A 6 -13.13 -18.92 10.39
CA ILE A 6 -12.02 -19.50 9.61
C ILE A 6 -11.91 -18.85 8.24
N ILE A 7 -13.04 -18.62 7.56
CA ILE A 7 -13.04 -17.94 6.26
C ILE A 7 -12.47 -16.53 6.39
N ASN A 8 -12.91 -15.77 7.40
CA ASN A 8 -12.39 -14.43 7.66
C ASN A 8 -10.88 -14.46 7.92
N GLU A 9 -10.39 -15.38 8.75
CA GLU A 9 -8.96 -15.53 9.03
C GLU A 9 -8.13 -15.74 7.74
N TYR A 10 -8.59 -16.61 6.84
CA TYR A 10 -7.93 -16.82 5.55
C TYR A 10 -8.00 -15.59 4.64
N LEU A 11 -9.14 -14.90 4.59
CA LEU A 11 -9.29 -13.67 3.80
C LEU A 11 -8.35 -12.57 4.31
N GLU A 12 -8.28 -12.37 5.63
CA GLU A 12 -7.37 -11.42 6.26
C GLU A 12 -5.90 -11.78 5.98
N THR A 13 -5.56 -13.06 6.03
CA THR A 13 -4.21 -13.55 5.68
C THR A 13 -3.87 -13.24 4.23
N ILE A 14 -4.76 -13.55 3.28
CA ILE A 14 -4.54 -13.25 1.85
C ILE A 14 -4.40 -11.74 1.63
N ARG A 15 -5.26 -10.93 2.25
CA ARG A 15 -5.19 -9.48 2.17
C ARG A 15 -3.85 -8.96 2.70
N GLY A 16 -3.39 -9.44 3.85
CA GLY A 16 -2.18 -8.96 4.52
C GLY A 16 -0.87 -9.46 3.91
N THR A 17 -0.87 -10.64 3.31
CA THR A 17 0.35 -11.29 2.79
C THR A 17 0.51 -11.17 1.28
N VAL A 18 -0.59 -11.15 0.52
CA VAL A 18 -0.56 -11.01 -0.93
C VAL A 18 -0.80 -9.55 -1.32
N TYR A 19 -1.99 -9.01 -1.06
CA TYR A 19 -2.35 -7.66 -1.54
C TYR A 19 -1.49 -6.57 -0.92
N ARG A 20 -1.37 -6.57 0.42
CA ARG A 20 -0.62 -5.54 1.15
C ARG A 20 0.87 -5.56 0.81
N GLN A 21 1.49 -6.73 0.75
CA GLN A 21 2.91 -6.84 0.42
C GLN A 21 3.18 -6.52 -1.05
N THR A 22 2.26 -6.85 -1.96
CA THR A 22 2.39 -6.46 -3.37
C THR A 22 2.30 -4.94 -3.53
N LEU A 23 1.43 -4.27 -2.78
CA LEU A 23 1.39 -2.81 -2.73
C LEU A 23 2.74 -2.25 -2.28
N PHE A 24 3.34 -2.80 -1.23
CA PHE A 24 4.68 -2.40 -0.78
C PHE A 24 5.73 -2.56 -1.86
N ALA A 25 5.78 -3.73 -2.51
CA ALA A 25 6.73 -4.00 -3.58
C ALA A 25 6.52 -3.09 -4.80
N GLU A 26 5.27 -2.77 -5.14
CA GLU A 26 4.97 -1.84 -6.25
C GLU A 26 5.38 -0.41 -5.90
N PHE A 27 5.14 0.05 -4.66
CA PHE A 27 5.62 1.33 -4.18
C PHE A 27 7.15 1.41 -4.25
N GLU A 28 7.84 0.43 -3.68
CA GLU A 28 9.31 0.33 -3.68
C GLU A 28 9.87 0.37 -5.11
N LYS A 29 9.31 -0.44 -6.00
CA LYS A 29 9.72 -0.47 -7.42
C LYS A 29 9.57 0.90 -8.09
N GLU A 30 8.46 1.59 -7.87
CA GLU A 30 8.17 2.86 -8.53
C GLU A 30 9.09 3.98 -8.00
N ILE A 31 9.36 4.03 -6.70
CA ILE A 31 10.26 5.05 -6.12
C ILE A 31 11.69 4.86 -6.64
N TYR A 32 12.17 3.63 -6.76
CA TYR A 32 13.50 3.34 -7.31
C TYR A 32 13.56 3.67 -8.80
N ALA A 33 12.55 3.28 -9.59
CA ALA A 33 12.50 3.60 -11.02
C ALA A 33 12.52 5.12 -11.29
N ARG A 34 11.83 5.92 -10.47
CA ARG A 34 11.85 7.39 -10.57
C ARG A 34 13.22 7.95 -10.21
N SER A 35 13.82 7.46 -9.13
CA SER A 35 15.16 7.84 -8.69
C SER A 35 16.21 7.54 -9.77
N GLU A 36 16.19 6.34 -10.35
CA GLU A 36 17.07 5.91 -11.46
C GLU A 36 16.90 6.79 -12.71
N ALA A 37 15.68 7.27 -12.97
CA ALA A 37 15.39 8.20 -14.04
C ALA A 37 15.81 9.66 -13.74
N GLY A 38 16.49 9.91 -12.62
CA GLY A 38 16.94 11.24 -12.20
C GLY A 38 15.82 12.14 -11.71
N LYS A 39 14.66 11.58 -11.32
CA LYS A 39 13.55 12.32 -10.73
C LYS A 39 13.65 12.25 -9.20
N PRO A 40 14.10 13.31 -8.52
CA PRO A 40 14.08 13.33 -7.06
C PRO A 40 12.63 13.27 -6.57
N MET A 41 12.40 12.49 -5.51
CA MET A 41 11.08 12.32 -4.89
C MET A 41 11.00 13.17 -3.61
N THR A 42 10.03 14.06 -3.51
CA THR A 42 9.72 14.77 -2.26
C THR A 42 8.77 13.94 -1.38
N ASN A 43 8.60 14.35 -0.12
CA ASN A 43 7.62 13.74 0.79
C ASN A 43 6.18 13.84 0.24
N GLU A 44 5.85 14.89 -0.51
CA GLU A 44 4.57 15.01 -1.20
C GLU A 44 4.44 13.95 -2.31
N ASP A 45 5.50 13.72 -3.10
CA ASP A 45 5.49 12.71 -4.16
C ASP A 45 5.31 11.29 -3.60
N PHE A 46 6.02 10.95 -2.52
CA PHE A 46 5.86 9.67 -1.84
C PHE A 46 4.44 9.50 -1.31
N SER A 47 3.90 10.53 -0.67
CA SER A 47 2.56 10.47 -0.08
C SER A 47 1.46 10.38 -1.12
N ALA A 48 1.61 11.09 -2.24
CA ALA A 48 0.70 11.01 -3.38
C ALA A 48 0.72 9.61 -4.01
N LEU A 49 1.91 9.07 -4.30
CA LEU A 49 2.04 7.72 -4.84
C LEU A 49 1.44 6.66 -3.90
N TRP A 50 1.68 6.77 -2.61
CA TRP A 50 1.12 5.86 -1.62
C TRP A 50 -0.41 5.90 -1.59
N LEU A 51 -0.99 7.10 -1.64
CA LEU A 51 -2.43 7.32 -1.68
C LEU A 51 -3.05 6.71 -2.94
N GLU A 52 -2.43 6.91 -4.09
CA GLU A 52 -2.87 6.32 -5.36
C GLU A 52 -2.84 4.79 -5.33
N LEU A 53 -1.77 4.20 -4.78
CA LEU A 53 -1.68 2.75 -4.64
C LEU A 53 -2.72 2.22 -3.65
N ASN A 54 -2.99 2.88 -2.54
CA ASN A 54 -4.07 2.45 -1.64
C ASN A 54 -5.44 2.47 -2.34
N LYS A 55 -5.76 3.54 -3.06
CA LYS A 55 -7.00 3.63 -3.87
C LYS A 55 -7.10 2.51 -4.90
N LYS A 56 -5.98 2.20 -5.58
CA LYS A 56 -5.91 1.13 -6.58
C LYS A 56 -6.15 -0.26 -5.96
N TYR A 57 -5.51 -0.56 -4.84
CA TYR A 57 -5.54 -1.90 -4.25
C TYR A 57 -6.79 -2.17 -3.42
N TYR A 58 -7.34 -1.15 -2.75
CA TYR A 58 -8.52 -1.29 -1.89
C TYR A 58 -9.83 -0.91 -2.57
N GLY A 59 -9.76 -0.25 -3.73
CA GLY A 59 -10.93 0.05 -4.55
C GLY A 59 -11.78 1.22 -4.03
N PRO A 60 -12.86 1.57 -4.74
CA PRO A 60 -13.65 2.77 -4.48
C PRO A 60 -14.54 2.67 -3.23
N GLU A 61 -14.72 1.46 -2.68
CA GLU A 61 -15.52 1.20 -1.48
C GLU A 61 -14.73 1.49 -0.20
N MET A 62 -13.40 1.62 -0.30
CA MET A 62 -12.56 2.01 0.82
C MET A 62 -12.73 3.50 1.09
N GLU A 63 -13.03 3.84 2.34
CA GLU A 63 -12.88 5.20 2.82
C GLU A 63 -11.39 5.54 2.92
N VAL A 64 -10.98 6.55 2.16
CA VAL A 64 -9.59 6.99 2.10
C VAL A 64 -9.43 8.18 3.03
N ASP A 65 -8.83 7.95 4.19
CA ASP A 65 -8.34 9.01 5.06
C ASP A 65 -7.09 9.63 4.43
N ASP A 66 -7.05 10.95 4.27
CA ASP A 66 -5.91 11.66 3.66
C ASP A 66 -4.58 11.36 4.38
N LEU A 67 -4.61 11.08 5.69
CA LEU A 67 -3.43 10.72 6.47
C LEU A 67 -2.85 9.36 6.11
N ILE A 68 -3.60 8.48 5.41
CA ILE A 68 -3.06 7.21 4.92
C ILE A 68 -1.89 7.44 3.97
N GLY A 69 -1.86 8.59 3.28
CA GLY A 69 -0.76 8.99 2.40
C GLY A 69 0.59 9.02 3.11
N MET A 70 0.64 9.23 4.43
CA MET A 70 1.91 9.25 5.19
C MET A 70 2.33 7.88 5.74
N GLU A 71 1.56 6.82 5.48
CA GLU A 71 1.83 5.51 6.06
C GLU A 71 3.13 4.88 5.55
N TRP A 72 3.60 5.22 4.34
CA TRP A 72 4.90 4.76 3.84
C TRP A 72 6.05 5.07 4.81
N ALA A 73 5.99 6.20 5.51
CA ALA A 73 7.05 6.65 6.42
C ALA A 73 7.17 5.80 7.70
N ARG A 74 6.17 4.95 7.99
CA ARG A 74 6.18 4.07 9.18
C ARG A 74 6.65 2.65 8.86
N ILE A 75 6.91 2.33 7.59
CA ILE A 75 7.26 0.98 7.15
C ILE A 75 8.78 0.86 7.11
N PRO A 76 9.39 0.00 7.95
CA PRO A 76 10.85 -0.04 8.10
C PRO A 76 11.63 -0.59 6.90
N HIS A 77 10.95 -1.26 5.97
CA HIS A 77 11.59 -2.03 4.90
C HIS A 77 11.79 -1.23 3.60
N PHE A 78 11.36 0.03 3.55
CA PHE A 78 11.58 0.90 2.40
C PHE A 78 12.88 1.69 2.53
#